data_AF-A0A7X1ZDH0-F1
#
_entry.id   AF-A0A7X1ZDH0-F1
#
_cell.length_a   1.000
_cell.length_b   1.000
_cell.length_c   1.000
_cell.angle_alpha   90.00
_cell.angle_beta   90.00
_cell.angle_gamma   90.00
#
_symmetry.space_group_name_H-M   'P 1'
#
loop_
_entity.id
_entity.type
_entity.pdbx_description
1 polymer ?
#
loop_
_entity_poly.entity_id
_entity_poly.type
_entity_poly.pdbx_seq_one_letter_code
_entity_poly.pdbx_strand_id
1 'polypeptide(L)'
;MNRFAITPQELLTAAAVFAAVMIGFVVLSQETGWPNAASGWPLALIVAAVLAAASPALRVLGELQASRASVTLPGGIAFDFSGTVVETRPDPVPPNIVDPGLMLQDTSQEELDRAAARLAEATFVVADLEDGRAWYRSRLFALAGTAHVLGAPKAIVLLGTLGGEPRQPGGWIAPGDLVTALRRSDARYDALWTHARAYLSQVQTPQPAGQAPYPRLMEYQSHHMQIGDRVMMRILVNQMQMPDAGAGFSLIEDVEAPDWIDLRQAEALMAPWLVRKQIDLETDTRAQAAALATIEQPYVLAMRDGRYAGMIDVAGAQRRMLKALVTAAEG
;
A
#
# COMPACT_ATOMS: atom_id res chain seq x y z
N MET A 1 5.28 -31.63 -14.61
CA MET A 1 6.14 -32.72 -14.07
C MET A 1 6.08 -32.65 -12.55
N ASN A 2 5.69 -33.76 -11.89
CA ASN A 2 5.29 -33.84 -10.48
C ASN A 2 6.36 -33.33 -9.52
N ARG A 3 6.17 -32.13 -8.94
CA ARG A 3 7.01 -31.56 -7.86
C ARG A 3 6.62 -32.04 -6.45
N PHE A 4 5.73 -33.03 -6.34
CA PHE A 4 5.26 -33.60 -5.06
C PHE A 4 6.09 -34.81 -4.58
N ALA A 5 7.20 -35.14 -5.24
CA ALA A 5 7.99 -36.29 -4.84
C ALA A 5 8.81 -35.95 -3.58
N ILE A 6 8.42 -36.51 -2.43
CA ILE A 6 9.27 -36.59 -1.24
C ILE A 6 10.62 -37.15 -1.70
N THR A 7 11.70 -36.43 -1.47
CA THR A 7 13.00 -36.82 -1.98
C THR A 7 13.54 -38.00 -1.17
N PRO A 8 14.34 -38.90 -1.78
CA PRO A 8 14.98 -39.99 -1.04
C PRO A 8 15.81 -39.50 0.16
N GLN A 9 16.41 -38.30 0.06
CA GLN A 9 17.16 -37.65 1.14
C GLN A 9 16.28 -37.27 2.34
N GLU A 10 15.04 -36.86 2.12
CA GLU A 10 14.10 -36.52 3.20
C GLU A 10 13.59 -37.75 3.92
N LEU A 11 13.32 -38.83 3.18
CA LEU A 11 12.99 -40.13 3.79
C LEU A 11 14.16 -40.63 4.66
N LEU A 12 15.40 -40.47 4.18
CA LEU A 12 16.59 -40.80 4.96
C LEU A 12 16.73 -39.92 6.21
N THR A 13 16.49 -38.62 6.09
CA THR A 13 16.55 -37.69 7.23
C THR A 13 15.48 -38.02 8.26
N ALA A 14 14.24 -38.26 7.84
CA ALA A 14 13.14 -38.64 8.72
C ALA A 14 13.42 -39.97 9.44
N ALA A 15 13.94 -40.97 8.71
CA ALA A 15 14.34 -42.25 9.29
C ALA A 15 15.47 -42.09 10.30
N ALA A 16 16.47 -41.25 10.02
CA ALA A 16 17.58 -40.97 10.93
C ALA A 16 17.12 -40.26 12.21
N VAL A 17 16.24 -39.26 12.10
CA VAL A 17 15.64 -38.56 13.25
C VAL A 17 14.82 -39.52 14.09
N PHE A 18 13.97 -40.35 13.45
CA PHE A 18 13.19 -41.36 14.15
C PHE A 18 14.08 -42.33 14.92
N ALA A 19 15.13 -42.86 14.28
CA ALA A 19 16.08 -43.76 14.92
C ALA A 19 16.80 -43.09 16.10
N ALA A 20 17.25 -41.85 15.95
CA ALA A 20 17.93 -41.12 17.03
C ALA A 20 17.01 -40.89 18.25
N VAL A 21 15.76 -40.50 18.02
CA VAL A 21 14.77 -40.30 19.09
C VAL A 21 14.44 -41.63 19.79
N MET A 22 14.28 -42.72 19.02
CA MET A 22 14.04 -44.05 19.58
C MET A 22 15.21 -44.56 20.41
N ILE A 23 16.46 -44.33 19.97
CA ILE A 23 17.65 -44.64 20.77
C ILE A 23 17.63 -43.86 22.08
N GLY A 24 17.28 -42.56 22.04
CA GLY A 24 17.09 -41.75 23.24
C GLY A 24 16.07 -42.33 24.22
N PHE A 25 14.91 -42.78 23.73
CA PHE A 25 13.90 -43.42 24.59
C PHE A 25 14.35 -44.78 25.13
N VAL A 26 15.14 -45.56 24.39
CA VAL A 26 15.74 -46.81 24.90
C VAL A 26 16.68 -46.51 26.06
N VAL A 27 17.58 -45.53 25.91
CA VAL A 27 18.50 -45.11 26.99
C VAL A 27 17.72 -44.60 28.20
N LEU A 28 16.72 -43.75 27.98
CA LEU A 28 15.86 -43.23 29.04
C LEU A 28 15.12 -44.36 29.79
N SER A 29 14.69 -45.40 29.07
CA SER A 29 14.02 -46.57 29.67
C SER A 29 14.93 -47.35 30.61
N GLN A 30 16.24 -47.41 30.30
CA GLN A 30 17.22 -48.11 31.10
C GLN A 30 17.54 -47.34 32.40
N GLU A 31 17.58 -46.01 32.33
CA GLU A 31 17.92 -45.18 33.49
C GLU A 31 16.74 -44.89 34.41
N THR A 32 15.55 -44.68 33.85
CA THR A 32 14.38 -44.18 34.59
C THR A 32 13.24 -45.18 34.70
N GLY A 33 13.34 -46.32 34.00
CA GLY A 33 12.24 -47.27 33.86
C GLY A 33 11.10 -46.80 32.96
N TRP A 34 11.26 -45.66 32.28
CA TRP A 34 10.28 -45.10 31.35
C TRP A 34 10.94 -44.77 29.99
N PRO A 35 10.36 -45.19 28.84
CA PRO A 35 9.02 -45.72 28.68
C PRO A 35 8.90 -47.21 29.06
N ASN A 36 7.84 -47.57 29.79
CA ASN A 36 7.59 -48.96 30.20
C ASN A 36 6.59 -49.68 29.27
N ALA A 37 6.50 -51.01 29.41
CA ALA A 37 5.64 -51.87 28.59
C ALA A 37 4.13 -51.62 28.78
N ALA A 38 3.72 -51.03 29.92
CA ALA A 38 2.31 -50.84 30.24
C ALA A 38 1.71 -49.59 29.57
N SER A 39 2.49 -48.51 29.38
CA SER A 39 1.96 -47.26 28.80
C SER A 39 2.97 -46.34 28.11
N GLY A 40 4.27 -46.55 28.30
CA GLY A 40 5.28 -45.61 27.81
C GLY A 40 5.63 -45.77 26.33
N TRP A 41 5.78 -47.01 25.86
CA TRP A 41 6.25 -47.28 24.50
C TRP A 41 5.33 -46.78 23.38
N PRO A 42 3.99 -46.91 23.49
CA PRO A 42 3.07 -46.34 22.50
C PRO A 42 3.22 -44.81 22.38
N LEU A 43 3.39 -44.10 23.51
CA LEU A 43 3.58 -42.65 23.51
C LEU A 43 4.93 -42.25 22.89
N ALA A 44 6.01 -42.97 23.24
CA ALA A 44 7.33 -42.73 22.67
C ALA A 44 7.35 -42.90 21.15
N LEU A 45 6.67 -43.93 20.62
CA LEU A 45 6.51 -44.15 19.18
C LEU A 45 5.74 -43.01 18.49
N ILE A 46 4.65 -42.53 19.11
CA ILE A 46 3.88 -41.40 18.58
C ILE A 46 4.74 -40.14 18.54
N VAL A 47 5.46 -39.83 19.62
CA VAL A 47 6.34 -38.65 19.69
C VAL A 47 7.45 -38.74 18.65
N ALA A 48 8.10 -39.90 18.52
CA ALA A 48 9.14 -40.13 17.51
C ALA A 48 8.59 -39.98 16.08
N ALA A 49 7.40 -40.53 15.80
CA ALA A 49 6.75 -40.43 14.49
C ALA A 49 6.35 -38.99 14.15
N VAL A 50 5.80 -38.24 15.11
CA VAL A 50 5.42 -36.83 14.93
C VAL A 50 6.65 -35.97 14.65
N LEU A 51 7.73 -36.13 15.41
CA LEU A 51 8.98 -35.38 15.20
C LEU A 51 9.64 -35.70 13.86
N ALA A 52 9.65 -36.98 13.46
CA ALA A 52 10.17 -37.40 12.16
C ALA A 52 9.32 -36.88 10.99
N ALA A 53 8.00 -36.79 11.16
CA ALA A 53 7.07 -36.28 10.17
C ALA A 53 7.03 -34.74 10.11
N ALA A 54 7.50 -34.04 11.14
CA ALA A 54 7.41 -32.58 11.23
C ALA A 54 8.14 -31.88 10.07
N SER A 55 9.35 -32.32 9.71
CA SER A 55 10.12 -31.72 8.62
C SER A 55 9.44 -31.85 7.24
N PRO A 56 9.03 -33.05 6.78
CA PRO A 56 8.30 -33.18 5.52
C PRO A 56 6.93 -32.48 5.57
N ALA A 57 6.23 -32.51 6.71
CA ALA A 57 4.94 -31.81 6.86
C ALA A 57 5.10 -30.29 6.75
N LEU A 58 6.12 -29.69 7.38
CA LEU A 58 6.41 -28.26 7.27
C LEU A 58 6.81 -27.84 5.85
N ARG A 59 7.50 -28.71 5.10
CA ARG A 59 7.79 -28.46 3.69
C ARG A 59 6.53 -28.53 2.83
N VAL A 60 5.67 -29.51 3.05
CA VAL A 60 4.36 -29.58 2.38
C VAL A 60 3.53 -28.36 2.71
N LEU A 61 3.51 -27.91 3.97
CA LEU A 61 2.81 -26.68 4.38
C LEU A 61 3.45 -25.41 3.78
N GLY A 62 4.77 -25.32 3.74
CA GLY A 62 5.49 -24.19 3.13
C GLY A 62 5.30 -24.14 1.62
N GLU A 63 5.25 -25.30 0.96
CA GLU A 63 4.92 -25.42 -0.45
C GLU A 63 3.43 -25.20 -0.69
N LEU A 64 2.51 -25.60 0.19
CA LEU A 64 1.07 -25.26 0.09
C LEU A 64 0.82 -23.77 0.30
N GLN A 65 1.60 -23.12 1.17
CA GLN A 65 1.64 -21.66 1.30
C GLN A 65 2.26 -20.99 0.06
N ALA A 66 3.34 -21.54 -0.49
CA ALA A 66 4.01 -21.02 -1.68
C ALA A 66 3.22 -21.29 -2.97
N SER A 67 2.44 -22.37 -3.02
CA SER A 67 1.62 -22.80 -4.15
C SER A 67 0.18 -22.33 -4.07
N ARG A 68 -0.16 -21.46 -3.10
CA ARG A 68 -1.45 -20.74 -2.98
C ARG A 68 -2.62 -21.60 -3.49
N ALA A 69 -2.96 -22.65 -2.73
CA ALA A 69 -3.95 -23.68 -3.03
C ALA A 69 -5.08 -23.20 -3.97
N SER A 70 -4.94 -23.52 -5.26
CA SER A 70 -6.01 -23.33 -6.24
C SER A 70 -7.08 -24.39 -6.01
N VAL A 71 -8.30 -23.97 -5.70
CA VAL A 71 -9.45 -24.87 -5.64
C VAL A 71 -9.79 -25.33 -7.06
N THR A 72 -9.56 -26.60 -7.34
CA THR A 72 -9.97 -27.25 -8.59
C THR A 72 -11.48 -27.52 -8.56
N LEU A 73 -12.23 -26.85 -9.43
CA LEU A 73 -13.61 -27.22 -9.73
C LEU A 73 -13.65 -28.53 -10.55
N PRO A 74 -14.78 -29.27 -10.54
CA PRO A 74 -14.98 -30.42 -11.43
C PRO A 74 -14.88 -29.94 -12.88
N GLY A 75 -13.78 -30.28 -13.56
CA GLY A 75 -13.39 -29.71 -14.86
C GLY A 75 -11.94 -29.23 -14.95
N GLY A 76 -11.17 -29.22 -13.84
CA GLY A 76 -9.71 -29.02 -13.89
C GLY A 76 -9.21 -27.58 -14.06
N ILE A 77 -10.11 -26.60 -14.02
CA ILE A 77 -9.75 -25.18 -14.20
C ILE A 77 -9.34 -24.60 -12.85
N ALA A 78 -8.06 -24.24 -12.71
CA ALA A 78 -7.51 -23.51 -11.58
C ALA A 78 -7.35 -22.03 -11.95
N PHE A 79 -7.98 -21.14 -11.18
CA PHE A 79 -7.81 -19.69 -11.33
C PHE A 79 -6.90 -19.16 -10.23
N ASP A 80 -5.81 -18.50 -10.60
CA ASP A 80 -4.91 -17.81 -9.68
C ASP A 80 -5.13 -16.28 -9.77
N PHE A 81 -5.85 -15.72 -8.80
CA PHE A 81 -6.06 -14.27 -8.65
C PHE A 81 -4.93 -13.57 -7.90
N SER A 82 -4.00 -14.33 -7.34
CA SER A 82 -2.96 -13.83 -6.47
C SER A 82 -1.85 -13.08 -7.24
N GLY A 83 -1.75 -13.32 -8.56
CA GLY A 83 -0.96 -12.50 -9.49
C GLY A 83 -1.73 -11.30 -10.07
N THR A 84 -3.02 -11.13 -9.74
CA THR A 84 -3.86 -10.02 -10.23
C THR A 84 -4.01 -8.86 -9.27
N VAL A 85 -3.94 -9.16 -7.98
CA VAL A 85 -3.64 -8.15 -6.97
C VAL A 85 -2.24 -7.68 -7.30
N VAL A 86 -2.09 -6.40 -7.67
CA VAL A 86 -0.79 -5.77 -7.52
C VAL A 86 -0.61 -5.74 -5.99
N GLU A 87 -0.02 -6.81 -5.45
CA GLU A 87 0.58 -6.84 -4.11
C GLU A 87 1.71 -5.82 -4.15
N THR A 88 1.31 -4.56 -4.21
CA THR A 88 2.12 -3.49 -3.68
C THR A 88 2.30 -3.92 -2.24
N ARG A 89 3.54 -4.25 -1.87
CA ARG A 89 3.97 -3.78 -0.57
C ARG A 89 3.54 -2.32 -0.57
N PRO A 90 2.53 -1.91 0.22
CA PRO A 90 2.29 -0.50 0.37
C PRO A 90 3.65 0.02 0.81
N ASP A 91 4.28 0.83 -0.01
CA ASP A 91 5.29 1.73 0.49
C ASP A 91 4.43 2.90 0.98
N PRO A 92 3.87 2.83 2.20
CA PRO A 92 3.01 3.89 2.69
C PRO A 92 3.81 5.17 2.55
N VAL A 93 3.22 6.18 1.91
CA VAL A 93 3.85 7.50 1.97
C VAL A 93 3.82 7.88 3.44
N PRO A 94 4.98 8.16 4.04
CA PRO A 94 5.03 8.39 5.46
C PRO A 94 4.18 9.64 5.80
N PRO A 95 3.50 9.65 6.95
CA PRO A 95 2.55 10.72 7.31
C PRO A 95 3.15 12.12 7.16
N ASN A 96 2.39 13.10 6.70
CA ASN A 96 2.90 14.46 6.43
C ASN A 96 4.06 14.54 5.42
N ILE A 97 4.23 13.56 4.53
CA ILE A 97 5.27 13.55 3.49
C ILE A 97 6.68 13.26 4.08
N VAL A 98 6.78 12.97 5.39
CA VAL A 98 8.01 12.77 6.17
C VAL A 98 7.83 11.65 7.20
N ASP A 99 8.90 11.11 7.78
CA ASP A 99 8.78 10.07 8.82
C ASP A 99 7.86 10.50 9.99
N PRO A 100 6.96 9.63 10.46
CA PRO A 100 6.02 9.95 11.53
C PRO A 100 6.78 10.24 12.83
N GLY A 101 6.59 11.44 13.39
CA GLY A 101 7.19 11.90 14.65
C GLY A 101 8.12 13.12 14.56
N LEU A 102 8.44 13.60 13.35
CA LEU A 102 9.16 14.87 13.14
C LEU A 102 8.20 16.07 13.19
N MET A 103 8.63 17.18 13.80
CA MET A 103 7.82 18.41 13.81
C MET A 103 7.79 19.04 12.40
N LEU A 104 6.70 19.76 12.11
CA LEU A 104 6.45 20.51 10.86
C LEU A 104 7.63 21.37 10.35
N GLN A 105 8.40 21.91 11.29
CA GLN A 105 9.55 22.77 11.04
C GLN A 105 10.81 21.98 10.69
N ASP A 106 10.81 20.68 10.97
CA ASP A 106 11.91 19.75 10.75
C ASP A 106 11.75 18.98 9.43
N THR A 107 10.63 19.17 8.71
CA THR A 107 10.48 18.64 7.34
C THR A 107 11.53 19.28 6.47
N SER A 108 12.62 18.55 6.26
CA SER A 108 13.71 19.01 5.45
C SER A 108 13.26 19.08 4.00
N GLN A 109 13.84 20.05 3.32
CA GLN A 109 13.77 20.20 1.89
C GLN A 109 14.11 18.89 1.12
N GLU A 110 15.07 18.11 1.62
CA GLU A 110 15.45 16.82 1.06
C GLU A 110 14.36 15.74 1.22
N GLU A 111 13.58 15.78 2.30
CA GLU A 111 12.45 14.86 2.51
C GLU A 111 11.31 15.15 1.54
N LEU A 112 10.99 16.42 1.33
CA LEU A 112 10.00 16.83 0.32
C LEU A 112 10.40 16.36 -1.08
N ASP A 113 11.67 16.52 -1.42
CA ASP A 113 12.19 16.12 -2.73
C ASP A 113 12.18 14.57 -2.88
N ARG A 114 12.55 13.83 -1.81
CA ARG A 114 12.44 12.35 -1.78
C ARG A 114 11.00 11.89 -1.92
N ALA A 115 10.06 12.50 -1.23
CA ALA A 115 8.66 12.12 -1.30
C ALA A 115 8.05 12.46 -2.67
N ALA A 116 8.40 13.59 -3.27
CA ALA A 116 8.01 13.93 -4.64
C ALA A 116 8.60 12.95 -5.66
N ALA A 117 9.82 12.47 -5.44
CA ALA A 117 10.42 11.42 -6.27
C ALA A 117 9.65 10.10 -6.17
N ARG A 118 9.30 9.65 -4.95
CA ARG A 118 8.47 8.45 -4.75
C ARG A 118 7.09 8.58 -5.39
N LEU A 119 6.46 9.76 -5.26
CA LEU A 119 5.17 10.04 -5.90
C LEU A 119 5.22 9.88 -7.42
N ALA A 120 6.30 10.34 -8.06
CA ALA A 120 6.47 10.24 -9.51
C ALA A 120 6.56 8.79 -10.02
N GLU A 121 7.06 7.88 -9.18
CA GLU A 121 7.27 6.46 -9.51
C GLU A 121 6.07 5.57 -9.11
N ALA A 122 5.19 6.07 -8.24
CA ALA A 122 4.07 5.31 -7.70
C ALA A 122 2.85 5.30 -8.64
N THR A 123 2.20 4.13 -8.78
CA THR A 123 0.90 4.02 -9.47
C THR A 123 -0.24 4.55 -8.60
N PHE A 124 -0.19 4.27 -7.30
CA PHE A 124 -1.11 4.74 -6.28
C PHE A 124 -0.35 5.01 -4.99
N VAL A 125 -0.91 5.87 -4.15
CA VAL A 125 -0.37 6.20 -2.83
C VAL A 125 -1.43 5.99 -1.77
N VAL A 126 -0.99 5.55 -0.59
CA VAL A 126 -1.83 5.42 0.60
C VAL A 126 -1.52 6.58 1.54
N ALA A 127 -2.54 7.36 1.87
CA ALA A 127 -2.52 8.35 2.95
C ALA A 127 -3.31 7.79 4.13
N ASP A 128 -2.58 7.26 5.12
CA ASP A 128 -3.18 6.77 6.38
C ASP A 128 -3.30 7.93 7.36
N LEU A 129 -4.54 8.37 7.60
CA LEU A 129 -4.90 9.48 8.47
C LEU A 129 -4.89 9.08 9.95
N GLU A 130 -4.65 7.81 10.26
CA GLU A 130 -4.63 7.24 11.62
C GLU A 130 -5.85 7.68 12.44
N ASP A 131 -5.67 8.26 13.63
CA ASP A 131 -6.73 8.78 14.50
C ASP A 131 -7.11 10.24 14.19
N GLY A 132 -6.64 10.77 13.06
CA GLY A 132 -6.76 12.17 12.65
C GLY A 132 -5.56 13.04 13.04
N ARG A 133 -4.52 12.49 13.67
CA ARG A 133 -3.31 13.22 14.06
C ARG A 133 -2.07 12.88 13.23
N ALA A 134 -2.27 12.15 12.13
CA ALA A 134 -1.18 11.78 11.24
C ALA A 134 -0.99 12.78 10.09
N TRP A 135 -2.05 13.48 9.66
CA TRP A 135 -2.00 14.34 8.47
C TRP A 135 -2.58 15.73 8.70
N TYR A 136 -1.85 16.73 8.21
CA TYR A 136 -2.40 18.06 7.98
C TYR A 136 -3.14 18.12 6.65
N ARG A 137 -4.23 18.89 6.62
CA ARG A 137 -4.98 19.19 5.41
C ARG A 137 -4.09 19.86 4.35
N SER A 138 -3.19 20.75 4.77
CA SER A 138 -2.19 21.41 3.91
C SER A 138 -1.24 20.42 3.24
N ARG A 139 -0.73 19.42 3.97
CA ARG A 139 0.18 18.41 3.42
C ARG A 139 -0.52 17.44 2.50
N LEU A 140 -1.75 17.06 2.82
CA LEU A 140 -2.58 16.29 1.89
C LEU A 140 -2.83 17.08 0.58
N PHE A 141 -3.02 18.41 0.67
CA PHE A 141 -3.11 19.29 -0.48
C PHE A 141 -1.82 19.32 -1.31
N ALA A 142 -0.65 19.47 -0.67
CA ALA A 142 0.64 19.49 -1.36
C ALA A 142 0.92 18.17 -2.10
N LEU A 143 0.62 17.04 -1.45
CA LEU A 143 0.74 15.72 -2.03
C LEU A 143 -0.14 15.57 -3.27
N ALA A 144 -1.42 15.90 -3.17
CA ALA A 144 -2.35 15.78 -4.29
C ALA A 144 -2.06 16.80 -5.40
N GLY A 145 -1.67 18.02 -5.05
CA GLY A 145 -1.28 19.06 -5.99
C GLY A 145 -0.07 18.66 -6.82
N THR A 146 0.97 18.16 -6.17
CA THR A 146 2.16 17.62 -6.84
C THR A 146 1.82 16.42 -7.70
N ALA A 147 1.06 15.46 -7.16
CA ALA A 147 0.65 14.27 -7.90
C ALA A 147 -0.18 14.61 -9.15
N HIS A 148 -1.03 15.64 -9.05
CA HIS A 148 -1.82 16.13 -10.16
C HIS A 148 -0.95 16.73 -11.27
N VAL A 149 0.09 17.52 -10.91
CA VAL A 149 1.04 18.08 -11.88
C VAL A 149 1.86 16.98 -12.56
N LEU A 150 2.37 16.03 -11.79
CA LEU A 150 3.18 14.93 -12.31
C LEU A 150 2.34 13.94 -13.14
N GLY A 151 1.02 13.95 -12.97
CA GLY A 151 0.13 12.94 -13.53
C GLY A 151 0.31 11.55 -12.88
N ALA A 152 1.00 11.47 -11.74
CA ALA A 152 1.24 10.26 -10.96
C ALA A 152 1.38 10.61 -9.47
N PRO A 153 0.87 9.78 -8.55
CA PRO A 153 0.06 8.58 -8.76
C PRO A 153 -1.31 8.86 -9.41
N LYS A 154 -1.98 7.81 -9.89
CA LYS A 154 -3.33 7.90 -10.47
C LYS A 154 -4.44 7.91 -9.42
N ALA A 155 -4.17 7.38 -8.24
CA ALA A 155 -5.12 7.31 -7.13
C ALA A 155 -4.41 7.55 -5.79
N ILE A 156 -5.11 8.23 -4.88
CA ILE A 156 -4.75 8.37 -3.47
C ILE A 156 -5.79 7.61 -2.66
N VAL A 157 -5.36 6.58 -1.95
CA VAL A 157 -6.19 5.79 -1.03
C VAL A 157 -6.17 6.46 0.33
N LEU A 158 -7.35 6.69 0.90
CA LEU A 158 -7.51 7.26 2.24
C LEU A 158 -7.81 6.14 3.22
N LEU A 159 -6.93 5.98 4.20
CA LEU A 159 -7.15 5.09 5.35
C LEU A 159 -7.26 5.91 6.62
N GLY A 160 -7.80 5.32 7.68
CA GLY A 160 -7.76 5.90 9.00
C GLY A 160 -8.47 5.02 10.03
N THR A 161 -8.79 5.58 11.19
CA THR A 161 -9.43 4.88 12.28
C THR A 161 -10.94 5.09 12.22
N LEU A 162 -11.70 4.01 12.12
CA LEU A 162 -13.17 4.06 12.12
C LEU A 162 -13.71 3.09 13.18
N GLY A 163 -14.52 3.60 14.11
CA GLY A 163 -15.07 2.77 15.19
C GLY A 163 -14.01 2.20 16.15
N GLY A 164 -12.83 2.80 16.22
CA GLY A 164 -11.70 2.30 17.02
C GLY A 164 -10.80 1.30 16.30
N GLU A 165 -11.19 0.85 15.10
CA GLU A 165 -10.35 -0.04 14.28
C GLU A 165 -9.41 0.78 13.39
N PRO A 166 -8.09 0.55 13.43
CA PRO A 166 -7.13 1.24 12.59
C PRO A 166 -7.16 0.73 11.15
N ARG A 167 -6.61 1.52 10.22
CA ARG A 167 -6.41 1.18 8.80
C ARG A 167 -7.70 0.78 8.06
N GLN A 168 -8.82 1.38 8.45
CA GLN A 168 -10.10 1.24 7.77
C GLN A 168 -10.11 2.10 6.50
N PRO A 169 -10.55 1.57 5.35
CA PRO A 169 -10.59 2.33 4.11
C PRO A 169 -11.75 3.32 4.09
N GLY A 170 -11.47 4.59 3.79
CA GLY A 170 -12.51 5.57 3.45
C GLY A 170 -12.86 5.56 1.96
N GLY A 171 -11.93 5.11 1.11
CA GLY A 171 -12.07 5.15 -0.35
C GLY A 171 -10.77 5.53 -1.04
N TRP A 172 -10.84 5.73 -2.35
CA TRP A 172 -9.76 6.35 -3.12
C TRP A 172 -10.28 7.52 -3.96
N ILE A 173 -9.40 8.46 -4.26
CA ILE A 173 -9.70 9.67 -5.03
C ILE A 173 -8.57 9.99 -6.01
N ALA A 174 -8.91 10.56 -7.16
CA ALA A 174 -7.89 11.06 -8.10
C ALA A 174 -7.25 12.34 -7.54
N PRO A 175 -5.93 12.57 -7.71
CA PRO A 175 -5.27 13.75 -7.15
C PRO A 175 -5.91 15.08 -7.54
N GLY A 176 -6.33 15.24 -8.80
CA GLY A 176 -6.99 16.46 -9.27
C GLY A 176 -8.35 16.72 -8.60
N ASP A 177 -9.09 15.66 -8.28
CA ASP A 177 -10.36 15.76 -7.56
C ASP A 177 -10.15 16.13 -6.10
N LEU A 178 -9.08 15.60 -5.46
CA LEU A 178 -8.70 15.99 -4.10
C LEU A 178 -8.33 17.47 -4.04
N VAL A 179 -7.51 17.95 -4.99
CA VAL A 179 -7.18 19.38 -5.13
C VAL A 179 -8.44 20.21 -5.31
N THR A 180 -9.38 19.76 -6.14
CA THR A 180 -10.65 20.45 -6.39
C THR A 180 -11.52 20.51 -5.13
N ALA A 181 -11.62 19.41 -4.37
CA ALA A 181 -12.37 19.34 -3.13
C ALA A 181 -11.85 20.36 -2.11
N LEU A 182 -10.53 20.40 -1.91
CA LEU A 182 -9.90 21.32 -0.96
C LEU A 182 -10.02 22.79 -1.37
N ARG A 183 -9.81 23.11 -2.65
CA ARG A 183 -10.01 24.48 -3.18
C ARG A 183 -11.44 24.98 -3.02
N ARG A 184 -12.44 24.09 -3.12
CA ARG A 184 -13.85 24.44 -2.90
C ARG A 184 -14.19 24.66 -1.42
N SER A 185 -13.47 24.01 -0.52
CA SER A 185 -13.72 24.13 0.93
C SER A 185 -13.13 25.40 1.55
N ASP A 186 -12.01 25.89 1.02
CA ASP A 186 -11.34 27.09 1.52
C ASP A 186 -10.65 27.84 0.37
N ALA A 187 -11.04 29.11 0.19
CA ALA A 187 -10.53 29.98 -0.86
C ALA A 187 -9.01 30.21 -0.79
N ARG A 188 -8.38 30.03 0.38
CA ARG A 188 -6.93 30.12 0.52
C ARG A 188 -6.21 29.04 -0.31
N TYR A 189 -6.74 27.82 -0.38
CA TYR A 189 -6.17 26.76 -1.23
C TYR A 189 -6.32 27.09 -2.72
N ASP A 190 -7.37 27.81 -3.11
CA ASP A 190 -7.58 28.24 -4.49
C ASP A 190 -6.53 29.28 -4.93
N ALA A 191 -6.32 30.29 -4.08
CA ALA A 191 -5.31 31.31 -4.29
C ALA A 191 -3.89 30.71 -4.29
N LEU A 192 -3.58 29.84 -3.31
CA LEU A 192 -2.33 29.09 -3.25
C LEU A 192 -2.09 28.28 -4.53
N TRP A 193 -3.08 27.51 -4.99
CA TRP A 193 -2.95 26.66 -6.18
C TRP A 193 -2.63 27.49 -7.43
N THR A 194 -3.38 28.59 -7.61
CA THR A 194 -3.19 29.51 -8.72
C THR A 194 -1.78 30.11 -8.70
N HIS A 195 -1.34 30.56 -7.52
CA HIS A 195 -0.02 31.13 -7.31
C HIS A 195 1.10 30.11 -7.56
N ALA A 196 1.00 28.90 -7.00
CA ALA A 196 1.98 27.83 -7.18
C ALA A 196 2.09 27.37 -8.63
N ARG A 197 0.97 27.28 -9.35
CA ARG A 197 0.95 26.98 -10.79
C ARG A 197 1.62 28.06 -11.62
N ALA A 198 1.40 29.33 -11.28
CA ALA A 198 2.08 30.44 -11.93
C ALA A 198 3.59 30.39 -11.67
N TYR A 199 4.01 30.09 -10.44
CA TYR A 199 5.40 29.81 -10.09
C TYR A 199 6.01 28.72 -10.97
N LEU A 200 5.39 27.54 -11.01
CA LEU A 200 5.88 26.41 -11.80
C LEU A 200 6.01 26.78 -13.29
N SER A 201 5.02 27.50 -13.84
CA SER A 201 5.06 27.91 -15.25
C SER A 201 6.23 28.86 -15.58
N GLN A 202 6.57 29.77 -14.66
CA GLN A 202 7.71 30.67 -14.82
C GLN A 202 9.04 29.95 -14.65
N VAL A 203 9.11 28.99 -13.74
CA VAL A 203 10.29 28.15 -13.54
C VAL A 203 10.59 27.29 -14.77
N GLN A 204 9.55 26.79 -15.45
CA GLN A 204 9.68 26.01 -16.69
C GLN A 204 10.07 26.86 -17.91
N THR A 205 9.91 28.18 -17.86
CA THR A 205 10.13 29.07 -19.00
C THR A 205 11.42 29.88 -18.78
N PRO A 206 12.37 29.89 -19.74
CA PRO A 206 13.54 30.76 -19.66
C PRO A 206 13.10 32.25 -19.60
N GLN A 207 13.34 32.92 -18.48
CA GLN A 207 13.00 34.34 -18.35
C GLN A 207 14.12 35.24 -18.91
N PRO A 208 13.76 36.30 -19.67
CA PRO A 208 14.71 37.36 -20.02
C PRO A 208 15.12 38.14 -18.76
N ALA A 209 16.35 38.64 -18.73
CA ALA A 209 16.89 39.38 -17.59
C ALA A 209 16.13 40.71 -17.38
N GLY A 210 15.39 40.82 -16.28
CA GLY A 210 14.73 42.07 -15.86
C GLY A 210 13.43 41.83 -15.10
N GLN A 211 13.52 41.77 -13.77
CA GLN A 211 12.44 41.57 -12.79
C GLN A 211 11.78 40.19 -12.78
N ALA A 212 12.23 39.34 -11.85
CA ALA A 212 11.47 38.16 -11.46
C ALA A 212 10.16 38.62 -10.78
N PRO A 213 8.97 38.22 -11.29
CA PRO A 213 7.68 38.58 -10.70
C PRO A 213 7.43 37.94 -9.32
N TYR A 214 8.36 37.11 -8.87
CA TYR A 214 8.20 36.15 -7.78
C TYR A 214 9.48 36.12 -6.93
N PRO A 215 9.42 36.41 -5.61
CA PRO A 215 10.61 36.58 -4.77
C PRO A 215 11.55 35.36 -4.76
N ARG A 216 10.99 34.14 -4.71
CA ARG A 216 11.73 32.87 -4.67
C ARG A 216 11.94 32.20 -6.02
N LEU A 217 11.73 32.91 -7.13
CA LEU A 217 11.78 32.29 -8.46
C LEU A 217 13.13 31.65 -8.77
N MET A 218 14.23 32.36 -8.45
CA MET A 218 15.59 31.87 -8.72
C MET A 218 15.92 30.61 -7.90
N GLU A 219 15.43 30.54 -6.65
CA GLU A 219 15.54 29.34 -5.81
C GLU A 219 14.86 28.15 -6.50
N TYR A 220 13.58 28.27 -6.84
CA TYR A 220 12.83 27.19 -7.48
C TYR A 220 13.34 26.82 -8.87
N GLN A 221 13.87 27.78 -9.62
CA GLN A 221 14.50 27.51 -10.91
C GLN A 221 15.75 26.65 -10.76
N SER A 222 16.58 26.92 -9.74
CA SER A 222 17.74 26.07 -9.42
C SER A 222 17.32 24.63 -9.10
N HIS A 223 16.26 24.46 -8.31
CA HIS A 223 15.75 23.14 -7.97
C HIS A 223 15.09 22.44 -9.16
N HIS A 224 14.32 23.14 -9.98
CA HIS A 224 13.68 22.56 -11.16
C HIS A 224 14.69 21.97 -12.15
N MET A 225 15.86 22.59 -12.31
CA MET A 225 16.94 22.00 -13.11
C MET A 225 17.41 20.64 -12.59
N GLN A 226 17.24 20.35 -11.29
CA GLN A 226 17.66 19.10 -10.66
C GLN A 226 16.54 18.07 -10.59
N ILE A 227 15.33 18.49 -10.20
CA ILE A 227 14.22 17.58 -9.87
C ILE A 227 13.01 17.70 -10.82
N GLY A 228 13.06 18.61 -11.79
CA GLY A 228 11.97 18.88 -12.72
C GLY A 228 10.70 19.37 -12.00
N ASP A 229 9.54 18.96 -12.51
CA ASP A 229 8.23 19.41 -12.01
C ASP A 229 7.92 18.93 -10.58
N ARG A 230 8.75 18.05 -10.01
CA ARG A 230 8.69 17.66 -8.59
C ARG A 230 8.91 18.85 -7.66
N VAL A 231 9.52 19.94 -8.14
CA VAL A 231 9.62 21.21 -7.42
C VAL A 231 8.26 21.76 -6.97
N MET A 232 7.16 21.33 -7.59
CA MET A 232 5.80 21.71 -7.18
C MET A 232 5.52 21.43 -5.69
N MET A 233 6.01 20.30 -5.15
CA MET A 233 5.83 19.96 -3.74
C MET A 233 6.42 21.05 -2.84
N ARG A 234 7.65 21.46 -3.16
CA ARG A 234 8.37 22.50 -2.43
C ARG A 234 7.69 23.85 -2.56
N ILE A 235 7.25 24.23 -3.77
CA ILE A 235 6.51 25.49 -3.98
C ILE A 235 5.26 25.51 -3.09
N LEU A 236 4.45 24.45 -3.12
CA LEU A 236 3.22 24.37 -2.32
C LEU A 236 3.50 24.45 -0.82
N VAL A 237 4.43 23.64 -0.31
CA VAL A 237 4.78 23.62 1.11
C VAL A 237 5.33 24.96 1.57
N ASN A 238 6.31 25.52 0.86
CA ASN A 238 6.90 26.81 1.20
C ASN A 238 5.87 27.93 1.22
N GLN A 239 4.95 27.96 0.26
CA GLN A 239 3.92 29.01 0.19
C GLN A 239 2.83 28.83 1.27
N MET A 240 2.56 27.60 1.73
CA MET A 240 1.64 27.38 2.86
C MET A 240 2.23 27.81 4.21
N GLN A 241 3.55 27.65 4.38
CA GLN A 241 4.29 27.99 5.62
C GLN A 241 4.78 29.45 5.65
N MET A 242 5.12 30.00 4.50
CA MET A 242 5.68 31.34 4.34
C MET A 242 5.18 31.92 3.02
N PRO A 243 3.93 32.37 2.93
CA PRO A 243 3.38 32.93 1.71
C PRO A 243 4.17 34.18 1.30
N ASP A 244 4.39 34.36 0.00
CA ASP A 244 5.04 35.57 -0.49
C ASP A 244 4.16 36.82 -0.29
N ALA A 245 4.81 37.96 -0.12
CA ALA A 245 4.10 39.23 0.00
C ALA A 245 3.27 39.50 -1.26
N GLY A 246 1.97 39.75 -1.08
CA GLY A 246 1.05 40.01 -2.19
C GLY A 246 0.52 38.75 -2.89
N ALA A 247 0.80 37.54 -2.38
CA ALA A 247 0.28 36.30 -2.97
C ALA A 247 -1.26 36.16 -2.90
N GLY A 248 -1.93 36.99 -2.11
CA GLY A 248 -3.40 37.04 -2.01
C GLY A 248 -4.00 36.04 -1.02
N PHE A 249 -3.18 35.37 -0.22
CA PHE A 249 -3.60 34.48 0.86
C PHE A 249 -2.71 34.63 2.10
N SER A 250 -3.26 34.32 3.26
CA SER A 250 -2.54 34.28 4.53
C SER A 250 -1.85 32.94 4.73
N LEU A 251 -1.11 32.81 5.83
CA LEU A 251 -0.60 31.52 6.32
C LEU A 251 -1.73 30.47 6.32
N ILE A 252 -1.46 29.32 5.72
CA ILE A 252 -2.38 28.18 5.66
C ILE A 252 -1.97 27.12 6.68
N GLU A 253 -0.66 26.89 6.81
CA GLU A 253 -0.10 25.93 7.75
C GLU A 253 0.46 26.66 8.97
N ASP A 254 -0.37 26.75 10.01
CA ASP A 254 0.03 27.26 11.32
C ASP A 254 0.64 26.11 12.15
N VAL A 255 1.90 26.28 12.57
CA VAL A 255 2.60 25.24 13.34
C VAL A 255 2.12 25.18 14.78
N GLU A 256 1.62 26.30 15.33
CA GLU A 256 1.09 26.34 16.70
C GLU A 256 -0.33 25.77 16.77
N ALA A 257 -1.07 25.82 15.65
CA ALA A 257 -2.42 25.30 15.53
C ALA A 257 -2.63 24.53 14.20
N PRO A 258 -2.04 23.34 14.04
CA PRO A 258 -2.13 22.62 12.77
C PRO A 258 -3.57 22.19 12.43
N ASP A 259 -3.96 22.36 11.17
CA ASP A 259 -5.25 21.92 10.63
C ASP A 259 -5.20 20.42 10.30
N TRP A 260 -5.33 19.61 11.34
CA TRP A 260 -5.41 18.16 11.28
C TRP A 260 -6.66 17.70 10.49
N ILE A 261 -6.53 16.58 9.77
CA ILE A 261 -7.65 15.97 9.06
C ILE A 261 -7.80 14.49 9.42
N ASP A 262 -8.97 14.14 9.95
CA ASP A 262 -9.37 12.75 10.19
C ASP A 262 -10.08 12.13 8.98
N LEU A 263 -10.27 10.80 9.02
CA LEU A 263 -10.93 10.07 7.93
C LEU A 263 -12.35 10.56 7.68
N ARG A 264 -13.13 10.84 8.72
CA ARG A 264 -14.54 11.28 8.58
C ARG A 264 -14.62 12.65 7.92
N GLN A 265 -13.74 13.58 8.30
CA GLN A 265 -13.62 14.90 7.69
C GLN A 265 -13.19 14.79 6.23
N ALA A 266 -12.19 13.96 5.93
CA ALA A 266 -11.75 13.71 4.55
C ALA A 266 -12.88 13.12 3.71
N GLU A 267 -13.60 12.13 4.23
CA GLU A 267 -14.75 11.53 3.56
C GLU A 267 -15.88 12.52 3.30
N ALA A 268 -16.19 13.40 4.27
CA ALA A 268 -17.22 14.42 4.11
C ALA A 268 -16.83 15.46 3.06
N LEU A 269 -15.59 15.93 3.12
CA LEU A 269 -15.03 16.91 2.19
C LEU A 269 -14.98 16.37 0.74
N MET A 270 -14.62 15.10 0.60
CA MET A 270 -14.34 14.47 -0.71
C MET A 270 -15.51 13.62 -1.22
N ALA A 271 -16.64 13.60 -0.50
CA ALA A 271 -17.77 12.71 -0.78
C ALA A 271 -18.21 12.66 -2.26
N PRO A 272 -18.28 13.78 -3.02
CA PRO A 272 -18.70 13.74 -4.43
C PRO A 272 -17.73 13.01 -5.36
N TRP A 273 -16.46 12.87 -4.98
CA TRP A 273 -15.40 12.30 -5.82
C TRP A 273 -14.81 11.01 -5.26
N LEU A 274 -15.14 10.65 -4.03
CA LEU A 274 -14.55 9.51 -3.35
C LEU A 274 -15.15 8.19 -3.84
N VAL A 275 -14.30 7.33 -4.40
CA VAL A 275 -14.68 6.00 -4.88
C VAL A 275 -14.51 4.98 -3.75
N ARG A 276 -15.61 4.34 -3.37
CA ARG A 276 -15.67 3.36 -2.26
C ARG A 276 -15.88 1.91 -2.70
N LYS A 277 -15.77 1.64 -4.00
CA LYS A 277 -15.91 0.26 -4.50
C LYS A 277 -14.76 -0.58 -3.96
N GLN A 278 -15.10 -1.78 -3.50
CA GLN A 278 -14.16 -2.72 -2.89
C GLN A 278 -14.46 -4.16 -3.31
N ILE A 279 -13.43 -4.99 -3.27
CA ILE A 279 -13.50 -6.44 -3.50
C ILE A 279 -12.90 -7.12 -2.29
N ASP A 280 -13.65 -8.03 -1.71
CA ASP A 280 -13.17 -8.91 -0.67
C ASP A 280 -12.45 -10.12 -1.29
N LEU A 281 -11.14 -10.21 -1.02
CA LEU A 281 -10.25 -11.25 -1.52
C LEU A 281 -10.52 -12.63 -0.90
N GLU A 282 -11.33 -12.71 0.15
CA GLU A 282 -11.70 -13.97 0.81
C GLU A 282 -12.97 -14.59 0.23
N THR A 283 -13.73 -13.82 -0.55
CA THR A 283 -14.87 -14.36 -1.30
C THR A 283 -14.41 -15.32 -2.38
N ASP A 284 -15.30 -16.20 -2.85
CA ASP A 284 -14.93 -17.14 -3.89
C ASP A 284 -14.57 -16.42 -5.20
N THR A 285 -13.65 -17.01 -5.96
CA THR A 285 -13.20 -16.57 -7.28
C THR A 285 -14.33 -16.09 -8.20
N ARG A 286 -15.46 -16.79 -8.23
CA ARG A 286 -16.57 -16.47 -9.14
C ARG A 286 -17.29 -15.21 -8.69
N ALA A 287 -17.47 -15.03 -7.38
CA ALA A 287 -17.99 -13.79 -6.80
C ALA A 287 -17.04 -12.60 -7.07
N GLN A 288 -15.72 -12.77 -6.88
CA GLN A 288 -14.73 -11.74 -7.20
C GLN A 288 -14.78 -11.35 -8.69
N ALA A 289 -14.83 -12.35 -9.58
CA ALA A 289 -14.93 -12.16 -11.01
C ALA A 289 -16.23 -11.42 -11.42
N ALA A 290 -17.37 -11.82 -10.84
CA ALA A 290 -18.65 -11.16 -11.09
C ALA A 290 -18.62 -9.70 -10.61
N ALA A 291 -18.04 -9.42 -9.44
CA ALA A 291 -17.85 -8.07 -8.94
C ALA A 291 -16.99 -7.23 -9.89
N LEU A 292 -15.80 -7.73 -10.28
CA LEU A 292 -14.89 -7.07 -11.23
C LEU A 292 -15.53 -6.75 -12.58
N ALA A 293 -16.40 -7.62 -13.09
CA ALA A 293 -17.06 -7.41 -14.37
C ALA A 293 -18.05 -6.23 -14.36
N THR A 294 -18.53 -5.82 -13.18
CA THR A 294 -19.49 -4.71 -13.02
C THR A 294 -18.84 -3.38 -12.63
N ILE A 295 -17.54 -3.38 -12.35
CA ILE A 295 -16.82 -2.19 -11.92
C ILE A 295 -16.39 -1.39 -13.15
N GLU A 296 -16.86 -0.15 -13.23
CA GLU A 296 -16.54 0.80 -14.32
C GLU A 296 -15.30 1.65 -14.01
N GLN A 297 -14.94 1.77 -12.73
CA GLN A 297 -13.82 2.59 -12.30
C GLN A 297 -12.48 1.91 -12.66
N PRO A 298 -11.40 2.69 -12.91
CA PRO A 298 -10.10 2.11 -13.29
C PRO A 298 -9.45 1.28 -12.18
N TYR A 299 -9.78 1.60 -10.92
CA TYR A 299 -9.23 0.94 -9.76
C TYR A 299 -10.32 0.60 -8.75
N VAL A 300 -10.07 -0.45 -7.96
CA VAL A 300 -10.93 -0.89 -6.86
C VAL A 300 -10.09 -1.29 -5.66
N LEU A 301 -10.59 -1.02 -4.46
CA LEU A 301 -9.94 -1.43 -3.21
C LEU A 301 -9.97 -2.96 -3.09
N ALA A 302 -8.84 -3.56 -2.74
CA ALA A 302 -8.77 -4.96 -2.34
C ALA A 302 -8.81 -5.04 -0.82
N MET A 303 -9.70 -5.89 -0.31
CA MET A 303 -9.93 -6.10 1.11
C MET A 303 -9.59 -7.54 1.50
N ARG A 304 -9.02 -7.75 2.68
CA ARG A 304 -8.80 -9.08 3.27
C ARG A 304 -9.04 -8.98 4.77
N ASP A 305 -9.85 -9.87 5.35
CA ASP A 305 -10.24 -9.81 6.76
C ASP A 305 -10.85 -8.44 7.15
N GLY A 306 -11.61 -7.83 6.23
CA GLY A 306 -12.17 -6.49 6.43
C GLY A 306 -11.15 -5.34 6.45
N ARG A 307 -9.88 -5.59 6.10
CA ARG A 307 -8.80 -4.58 6.07
C ARG A 307 -8.30 -4.32 4.67
N TYR A 308 -7.80 -3.10 4.44
CA TYR A 308 -7.20 -2.73 3.16
C TYR A 308 -5.96 -3.59 2.88
N ALA A 309 -5.97 -4.30 1.75
CA ALA A 309 -4.91 -5.18 1.29
C ALA A 309 -4.16 -4.64 0.06
N GLY A 310 -4.75 -3.69 -0.68
CA GLY A 310 -4.14 -3.09 -1.86
C GLY A 310 -5.14 -2.49 -2.84
N MET A 311 -4.68 -2.18 -4.05
CA MET A 311 -5.52 -1.74 -5.17
C MET A 311 -5.46 -2.75 -6.32
N ILE A 312 -6.58 -2.94 -6.99
CA ILE A 312 -6.67 -3.75 -8.21
C ILE A 312 -6.86 -2.82 -9.41
N ASP A 313 -5.98 -2.93 -10.41
CA ASP A 313 -6.21 -2.40 -11.76
C ASP A 313 -7.31 -3.25 -12.41
N VAL A 314 -8.49 -2.66 -12.56
CA VAL A 314 -9.70 -3.36 -13.02
C VAL A 314 -9.51 -3.86 -14.45
N ALA A 315 -8.98 -3.02 -15.34
CA ALA A 315 -8.75 -3.40 -16.73
C ALA A 315 -7.68 -4.51 -16.83
N GLY A 316 -6.62 -4.41 -16.03
CA GLY A 316 -5.59 -5.44 -15.90
C GLY A 316 -6.14 -6.78 -15.38
N ALA A 317 -7.02 -6.74 -14.39
CA ALA A 317 -7.69 -7.93 -13.85
C ALA A 317 -8.65 -8.56 -14.88
N GLN A 318 -9.51 -7.76 -15.51
CA GLN A 318 -10.46 -8.23 -16.53
C GLN A 318 -9.77 -8.88 -17.73
N ARG A 319 -8.67 -8.29 -18.24
CA ARG A 319 -7.88 -8.91 -19.34
C ARG A 319 -7.31 -10.27 -18.95
N ARG A 320 -6.85 -10.42 -17.70
CA ARG A 320 -6.32 -11.70 -17.19
C ARG A 320 -7.43 -12.74 -17.03
N MET A 321 -8.60 -12.34 -16.54
CA MET A 321 -9.78 -13.20 -16.48
C MET A 321 -10.20 -13.69 -17.87
N LEU A 322 -10.28 -12.80 -18.85
CA LEU A 322 -10.62 -13.18 -20.24
C LEU A 322 -9.60 -14.15 -20.81
N LYS A 323 -8.30 -13.90 -20.63
CA LYS A 323 -7.24 -14.80 -21.08
C LYS A 323 -7.37 -16.19 -20.45
N ALA A 324 -7.66 -16.26 -19.15
CA ALA A 324 -7.86 -17.53 -18.46
C ALA A 324 -9.07 -18.30 -19.01
N LEU A 325 -10.17 -17.63 -19.33
CA LEU A 325 -11.35 -18.25 -19.93
C LEU A 325 -11.06 -18.79 -21.34
N VAL A 326 -10.32 -18.05 -22.16
CA VAL A 326 -9.92 -18.51 -23.50
C VAL A 326 -9.03 -19.74 -23.41
N THR A 327 -8.01 -19.71 -22.55
CA THR A 327 -7.11 -20.87 -22.35
C THR A 327 -7.86 -22.10 -21.83
N ALA A 328 -8.87 -21.91 -20.97
CA ALA A 328 -9.71 -23.01 -20.47
C ALA A 328 -10.68 -23.56 -21.52
N ALA A 329 -11.02 -22.80 -22.56
CA ALA A 329 -11.88 -23.27 -23.66
C ALA A 329 -11.10 -24.05 -24.73
N GLU A 330 -9.78 -23.88 -24.79
CA GLU A 330 -8.89 -24.54 -25.77
C GLU A 330 -8.35 -25.91 -25.29
N GLY A 331 -8.48 -26.23 -23.99
CA GLY A 331 -8.00 -27.48 -23.37
C GLY A 331 -9.13 -28.42 -23.00
#